data_AF-A0A8S3SNM2-F1
#
_entry.id   AF-A0A8S3SNM2-F1
#
_cell.length_a   1.000
_cell.length_b   1.000
_cell.length_c   1.000
_cell.angle_alpha   90.00
_cell.angle_beta   90.00
_cell.angle_gamma   90.00
#
_symmetry.space_group_name_H-M   'P 1'
#
loop_
_entity.id
_entity.type
_entity.pdbx_description
1 polymer ?
#
loop_
_entity_poly.entity_id
_entity_poly.type
_entity_poly.pdbx_seq_one_letter_code
_entity_poly.pdbx_strand_id
1 'polypeptide(L)'
;MEGKKQKNDEDMNTFQTFIKHGMKTKRYFKHVIGSTLKNTRYSKTMAITLCKEAILSTDEALSIRNIENFENVLDVNILVLSARLGNKFCRVSTKAQLKNIYLYLIENADGTGHFHGIGSINDFWLWVFCESCLKPYKNKGKHSCVDTCARMW
;
A
#
# COMPACT_ATOMS: atom_id res chain seq x y z
N MET A 1 -24.37 -44.01 16.16
CA MET A 1 -22.93 -43.70 16.12
C MET A 1 -22.62 -43.20 14.72
N GLU A 2 -23.01 -41.97 14.41
CA GLU A 2 -22.27 -40.72 14.70
C GLU A 2 -20.90 -40.67 14.02
N GLY A 3 -20.80 -39.71 13.10
CA GLY A 3 -19.60 -39.33 12.37
C GLY A 3 -19.92 -38.16 11.43
N LYS A 4 -20.64 -37.15 11.94
CA LYS A 4 -20.83 -35.88 11.22
C LYS A 4 -19.44 -35.27 10.99
N LYS A 5 -18.99 -35.22 9.73
CA LYS A 5 -17.87 -34.37 9.33
C LYS A 5 -18.32 -32.92 9.56
N GLN A 6 -17.79 -32.31 10.61
CA GLN A 6 -18.01 -30.91 10.94
C GLN A 6 -17.64 -30.03 9.74
N LYS A 7 -18.63 -29.26 9.30
CA LYS A 7 -18.56 -28.27 8.25
C LYS A 7 -18.25 -26.95 8.95
N ASN A 8 -16.97 -26.67 9.20
CA ASN A 8 -16.53 -25.39 9.78
C ASN A 8 -15.75 -24.60 8.73
N ASP A 9 -16.44 -24.21 7.66
CA ASP A 9 -16.04 -23.10 6.80
C ASP A 9 -17.24 -22.13 6.78
N GLU A 10 -17.57 -21.58 7.95
CA GLU A 10 -18.57 -20.53 8.09
C GLU A 10 -17.95 -19.19 7.67
N ASP A 11 -18.53 -18.58 6.63
CA ASP A 11 -18.59 -17.14 6.34
C ASP A 11 -17.31 -16.29 6.48
N MET A 12 -16.17 -16.80 6.02
CA MET A 12 -15.01 -15.94 5.82
C MET A 12 -15.16 -15.16 4.52
N ASN A 13 -15.45 -13.86 4.62
CA ASN A 13 -15.58 -12.96 3.48
C ASN A 13 -14.27 -12.94 2.66
N THR A 14 -14.34 -12.88 1.33
CA THR A 14 -13.19 -12.88 0.40
C THR A 14 -12.08 -11.89 0.77
N PHE A 15 -12.40 -10.79 1.45
CA PHE A 15 -11.45 -9.84 2.04
C PHE A 15 -10.64 -10.46 3.19
N GLN A 16 -11.27 -11.17 4.11
CA GLN A 16 -10.57 -11.93 5.15
C GLN A 16 -9.75 -13.06 4.52
N THR A 17 -10.24 -13.67 3.44
CA THR A 17 -9.49 -14.63 2.61
C THR A 17 -8.26 -13.95 1.99
N PHE A 18 -8.39 -12.73 1.49
CA PHE A 18 -7.31 -11.93 0.92
C PHE A 18 -6.24 -11.54 1.94
N ILE A 19 -6.64 -11.10 3.14
CA ILE A 19 -5.74 -10.78 4.24
C ILE A 19 -5.04 -12.04 4.76
N LYS A 20 -5.79 -13.14 4.97
CA LYS A 20 -5.29 -14.40 5.54
C LYS A 20 -4.41 -15.22 4.59
N HIS A 21 -4.66 -15.19 3.27
CA HIS A 21 -3.90 -15.96 2.28
C HIS A 21 -2.71 -15.21 1.67
N GLY A 22 -2.17 -14.20 2.37
CA GLY A 22 -0.85 -13.61 2.16
C GLY A 22 -0.14 -14.05 0.87
N MET A 23 -0.34 -13.29 -0.20
CA MET A 23 0.46 -13.30 -1.42
C MET A 23 0.68 -14.67 -2.11
N LYS A 24 -0.37 -15.49 -2.28
CA LYS A 24 -0.26 -16.70 -3.13
C LYS A 24 -0.22 -16.35 -4.63
N THR A 25 1.01 -16.32 -5.16
CA THR A 25 1.44 -16.26 -6.58
C THR A 25 0.92 -15.08 -7.43
N LYS A 26 1.85 -14.39 -8.11
CA LYS A 26 1.56 -13.28 -9.06
C LYS A 26 0.44 -13.59 -10.07
N ARG A 27 0.28 -14.86 -10.47
CA ARG A 27 -0.63 -15.28 -11.55
C ARG A 27 -2.08 -15.42 -11.07
N TYR A 28 -2.31 -16.04 -9.91
CA TYR A 28 -3.64 -16.11 -9.27
C TYR A 28 -4.14 -14.70 -8.92
N PHE A 29 -3.25 -13.88 -8.36
CA PHE A 29 -3.54 -12.49 -8.03
C PHE A 29 -3.97 -11.69 -9.28
N LYS A 30 -3.23 -11.75 -10.39
CA LYS A 30 -3.53 -10.97 -11.61
C LYS A 30 -4.88 -11.31 -12.25
N HIS A 31 -5.32 -12.58 -12.18
CA HIS A 31 -6.59 -13.02 -12.77
C HIS A 31 -7.80 -12.64 -11.91
N VAL A 32 -7.71 -12.82 -10.59
CA VAL A 32 -8.75 -12.43 -9.63
C VAL A 32 -8.82 -10.90 -9.55
N ILE A 33 -7.71 -10.22 -9.30
CA ILE A 33 -7.66 -8.76 -9.18
C ILE A 33 -8.04 -8.05 -10.48
N GLY A 34 -7.59 -8.56 -11.63
CA GLY A 34 -7.82 -7.92 -12.93
C GLY A 34 -9.29 -7.93 -13.39
N SER A 35 -10.06 -8.94 -12.99
CA SER A 35 -11.50 -9.03 -13.28
C SER A 35 -12.35 -8.46 -12.13
N THR A 36 -11.92 -8.66 -10.88
CA THR A 36 -12.68 -8.26 -9.69
C THR A 36 -12.45 -6.80 -9.28
N LEU A 37 -11.26 -6.20 -9.44
CA LEU A 37 -11.05 -4.75 -9.17
C LEU A 37 -11.55 -3.84 -10.30
N LYS A 38 -11.70 -4.36 -11.53
CA LYS A 38 -12.42 -3.65 -12.60
C LYS A 38 -13.92 -3.57 -12.32
N ASN A 39 -14.43 -4.45 -11.45
CA ASN A 39 -15.80 -4.35 -10.96
C ASN A 39 -15.86 -3.28 -9.86
N THR A 40 -16.40 -2.12 -10.20
CA THR A 40 -16.51 -0.95 -9.33
C THR A 40 -17.29 -1.22 -8.05
N ARG A 41 -18.21 -2.18 -8.04
CA ARG A 41 -18.93 -2.57 -6.82
C ARG A 41 -17.99 -3.24 -5.82
N TYR A 42 -17.13 -4.14 -6.29
CA TYR A 42 -16.22 -4.88 -5.42
C TYR A 42 -15.12 -3.99 -4.84
N SER A 43 -14.55 -3.08 -5.66
CA SER A 43 -13.58 -2.11 -5.16
C SER A 43 -14.21 -1.18 -4.11
N LYS A 44 -15.46 -0.75 -4.33
CA LYS A 44 -16.20 0.05 -3.34
C LYS A 44 -16.46 -0.73 -2.04
N THR A 45 -16.88 -1.99 -2.12
CA THR A 45 -17.09 -2.82 -0.93
C THR A 45 -15.79 -3.03 -0.15
N MET A 46 -14.69 -3.35 -0.83
CA MET A 46 -13.38 -3.48 -0.17
C MET A 46 -12.93 -2.20 0.51
N ALA A 47 -13.08 -1.04 -0.15
CA ALA A 47 -12.73 0.25 0.43
C ALA A 47 -13.57 0.53 1.69
N ILE A 48 -14.88 0.28 1.64
CA ILE A 48 -15.79 0.44 2.79
C ILE A 48 -15.37 -0.48 3.94
N THR A 49 -15.09 -1.76 3.67
CA THR A 49 -14.63 -2.70 4.69
C THR A 49 -13.32 -2.24 5.33
N LEU A 50 -12.36 -1.81 4.51
CA LEU A 50 -11.07 -1.35 5.00
C LEU A 50 -11.22 -0.08 5.86
N CYS A 51 -12.07 0.88 5.48
CA CYS A 51 -12.38 2.04 6.32
C CYS A 51 -12.99 1.64 7.65
N LYS A 52 -13.93 0.67 7.66
CA LYS A 52 -14.55 0.18 8.89
C LYS A 52 -13.54 -0.48 9.83
N GLU A 53 -12.66 -1.33 9.30
CA GLU A 53 -11.61 -1.96 10.12
C GLU A 53 -10.57 -0.94 10.62
N ALA A 54 -10.32 0.12 9.84
CA ALA A 54 -9.47 1.23 10.24
C ALA A 54 -10.15 2.22 11.22
N ILE A 55 -11.42 2.00 11.56
CA ILE A 55 -12.25 2.88 12.41
C ILE A 55 -12.31 4.30 11.81
N LEU A 56 -12.57 4.38 10.51
CA LEU A 56 -12.65 5.64 9.76
C LEU A 56 -14.04 5.81 9.13
N SER A 57 -14.44 7.07 8.98
CA SER A 57 -15.65 7.44 8.24
C SER A 57 -15.56 6.98 6.78
N THR A 58 -16.68 6.51 6.24
CA THR A 58 -16.83 6.22 4.81
C THR A 58 -17.44 7.37 4.03
N ASP A 59 -17.89 8.42 4.73
CA ASP A 59 -18.67 9.52 4.17
C ASP A 59 -17.82 10.78 3.95
N GLU A 60 -16.58 10.76 4.44
CA GLU A 60 -15.62 11.86 4.33
C GLU A 60 -14.42 11.50 3.47
N ALA A 61 -13.83 12.52 2.84
CA ALA A 61 -12.57 12.36 2.13
C ALA A 61 -11.44 12.07 3.12
N LEU A 62 -10.74 10.97 2.90
CA LEU A 62 -9.59 10.59 3.72
C LEU A 62 -8.34 11.39 3.34
N SER A 63 -7.49 11.62 4.32
CA SER A 63 -6.27 12.42 4.19
C SER A 63 -5.02 11.62 4.57
N ILE A 64 -3.85 12.24 4.40
CA ILE A 64 -2.57 11.68 4.83
C ILE A 64 -2.55 11.33 6.34
N ARG A 65 -3.39 11.97 7.15
CA ARG A 65 -3.49 11.72 8.60
C ARG A 65 -4.11 10.36 8.92
N ASN A 66 -4.90 9.81 8.02
CA ASN A 66 -5.61 8.55 8.21
C ASN A 66 -4.75 7.32 7.81
N ILE A 67 -3.56 7.55 7.23
CA ILE A 67 -2.70 6.48 6.72
C ILE A 67 -2.28 5.50 7.81
N GLU A 68 -1.98 5.99 9.01
CA GLU A 68 -1.54 5.14 10.12
C GLU A 68 -2.59 4.10 10.52
N ASN A 69 -3.88 4.44 10.45
CA ASN A 69 -4.97 3.50 10.68
C ASN A 69 -4.91 2.34 9.68
N PHE A 70 -4.65 2.62 8.40
CA PHE A 70 -4.53 1.58 7.38
C PHE A 70 -3.25 0.75 7.53
N GLU A 71 -2.13 1.37 7.91
CA GLU A 71 -0.90 0.65 8.23
C GLU A 71 -1.09 -0.37 9.36
N ASN A 72 -1.90 -0.02 10.37
CA ASN A 72 -2.22 -0.91 11.49
C ASN A 72 -3.09 -2.09 11.06
N VAL A 73 -4.11 -1.85 10.24
CA VAL A 73 -5.02 -2.91 9.76
C VAL A 73 -4.33 -3.85 8.77
N LEU A 74 -3.50 -3.31 7.89
CA LEU A 74 -2.88 -4.08 6.81
C LEU A 74 -1.51 -4.67 7.17
N ASP A 75 -0.94 -4.30 8.32
CA ASP A 75 0.40 -4.68 8.76
C ASP A 75 1.50 -4.37 7.72
N VAL A 76 1.50 -3.11 7.27
CA VAL A 76 2.43 -2.60 6.24
C VAL A 76 2.91 -1.19 6.59
N ASN A 77 3.97 -0.77 5.90
CA ASN A 77 4.40 0.62 5.84
C ASN A 77 3.79 1.27 4.60
N ILE A 78 3.20 2.46 4.75
CA ILE A 78 2.70 3.28 3.63
C ILE A 78 3.52 4.56 3.57
N LEU A 79 4.33 4.68 2.52
CA LEU A 79 5.17 5.85 2.25
C LEU A 79 4.52 6.70 1.16
N VAL A 80 4.53 8.02 1.34
CA VAL A 80 3.83 8.96 0.45
C VAL A 80 4.82 9.92 -0.18
N LEU A 81 4.81 9.96 -1.51
CA LEU A 81 5.50 10.94 -2.34
C LEU A 81 4.52 12.06 -2.71
N SER A 82 4.95 13.31 -2.69
CA SER A 82 4.11 14.45 -3.08
C SER A 82 4.56 15.05 -4.41
N ALA A 83 3.60 15.23 -5.33
CA ALA A 83 3.79 15.99 -6.56
C ALA A 83 4.23 17.44 -6.27
N ARG A 84 3.57 18.08 -5.30
CA ARG A 84 3.85 19.45 -4.89
C ARG A 84 5.25 19.63 -4.31
N LEU A 85 5.78 18.61 -3.64
CA LEU A 85 7.14 18.64 -3.08
C LEU A 85 8.22 18.15 -4.05
N GLY A 86 7.94 18.09 -5.35
CA GLY A 86 8.90 17.66 -6.37
C GLY A 86 9.28 16.19 -6.23
N ASN A 87 8.27 15.33 -6.02
CA ASN A 87 8.41 13.88 -5.84
C ASN A 87 9.23 13.50 -4.60
N LYS A 88 9.19 14.31 -3.54
CA LYS A 88 9.81 13.98 -2.25
C LYS A 88 8.82 13.26 -1.34
N PHE A 89 9.36 12.42 -0.45
CA PHE A 89 8.55 11.80 0.60
C PHE A 89 8.02 12.87 1.56
N CYS A 90 6.70 12.96 1.68
CA CYS A 90 6.03 13.79 2.69
C CYS A 90 5.58 12.97 3.91
N ARG A 91 5.56 11.64 3.79
CA ARG A 91 5.34 10.71 4.90
C ARG A 91 6.20 9.47 4.72
N VAL A 92 6.84 9.05 5.80
CA VAL A 92 7.58 7.80 5.90
C VAL A 92 7.12 7.07 7.16
N SER A 93 6.86 5.77 7.06
CA SER A 93 6.54 4.94 8.21
C SER A 93 7.79 4.54 8.97
N THR A 94 7.68 4.37 10.29
CA THR A 94 8.81 4.03 11.17
C THR A 94 8.83 2.56 11.60
N LYS A 95 7.88 1.73 11.14
CA LYS A 95 7.79 0.33 11.55
C LYS A 95 8.83 -0.50 10.80
N ALA A 96 9.87 -0.92 11.50
CA ALA A 96 10.90 -1.77 10.94
C ALA A 96 10.32 -3.11 10.47
N GLN A 97 10.92 -3.69 9.43
CA GLN A 97 10.64 -5.05 8.93
C GLN A 97 9.27 -5.27 8.26
N LEU A 98 8.39 -4.26 8.21
CA LEU A 98 7.14 -4.36 7.44
C LEU A 98 7.35 -4.04 5.96
N LYS A 99 6.47 -4.60 5.13
CA LYS A 99 6.47 -4.36 3.69
C LYS A 99 6.11 -2.91 3.38
N ASN A 100 6.83 -2.30 2.45
CA ASN A 100 6.53 -0.96 1.96
C ASN A 100 5.48 -0.97 0.83
N ILE A 101 4.49 -0.09 0.96
CA ILE A 101 3.54 0.33 -0.07
C ILE A 101 3.81 1.81 -0.34
N TYR A 102 3.78 2.19 -1.61
CA TYR A 102 4.08 3.55 -2.04
C TYR A 102 2.84 4.21 -2.63
N LEU A 103 2.53 5.41 -2.16
CA LEU A 103 1.46 6.25 -2.70
C LEU A 103 2.05 7.54 -3.27
N TYR A 104 1.43 8.04 -4.33
CA TYR A 104 1.72 9.33 -4.93
C TYR A 104 0.54 10.28 -4.68
N LEU A 105 0.78 11.36 -3.95
CA LEU A 105 -0.19 12.37 -3.60
C LEU A 105 -0.12 13.53 -4.61
N ILE A 106 -1.24 13.78 -5.28
CA ILE A 106 -1.46 14.94 -6.12
C ILE A 106 -2.40 15.89 -5.37
N GLU A 107 -1.89 17.04 -4.98
CA GLU A 107 -2.64 18.11 -4.32
C GLU A 107 -3.01 19.16 -5.37
N ASN A 108 -4.28 19.56 -5.40
CA ASN A 108 -4.80 20.64 -6.20
C ASN A 108 -4.62 21.98 -5.47
N ALA A 109 -4.69 23.08 -6.21
CA ALA A 109 -4.53 24.43 -5.67
C ALA A 109 -5.62 24.83 -4.65
N ASP A 110 -6.79 24.20 -4.74
CA ASP A 110 -7.94 24.42 -3.84
C ASP A 110 -7.85 23.63 -2.51
N GLY A 111 -6.72 22.97 -2.25
CA GLY A 111 -6.51 22.16 -1.05
C GLY A 111 -7.12 20.76 -1.11
N THR A 112 -7.79 20.40 -2.21
CA THR A 112 -8.20 19.01 -2.48
C THR A 112 -7.03 18.20 -2.99
N GLY A 113 -7.14 16.87 -2.99
CA GLY A 113 -6.11 16.01 -3.54
C GLY A 113 -6.56 14.57 -3.66
N HIS A 114 -5.76 13.76 -4.36
CA HIS A 114 -6.00 12.33 -4.48
C HIS A 114 -4.69 11.54 -4.46
N PHE A 115 -4.81 10.28 -4.07
CA PHE A 115 -3.69 9.33 -4.02
C PHE A 115 -3.73 8.40 -5.22
N HIS A 116 -2.56 8.16 -5.82
CA HIS A 116 -2.32 7.07 -6.74
C HIS A 116 -1.46 6.00 -6.08
N GLY A 117 -1.79 4.73 -6.31
CA GLY A 117 -0.89 3.63 -5.96
C GLY A 117 0.32 3.60 -6.89
N ILE A 118 1.52 3.49 -6.33
CA ILE A 118 2.74 3.23 -7.07
C ILE A 118 2.99 1.72 -7.07
N GLY A 119 2.82 1.07 -8.22
CA GLY A 119 2.98 -0.38 -8.34
C GLY A 119 4.42 -0.88 -8.26
N SER A 120 5.39 -0.05 -8.68
CA SER A 120 6.82 -0.32 -8.61
C SER A 120 7.54 1.01 -8.36
N ILE A 121 8.25 1.10 -7.24
CA ILE A 121 9.00 2.33 -6.89
C ILE A 121 10.19 2.54 -7.85
N ASN A 122 10.77 1.46 -8.39
CA ASN A 122 11.81 1.55 -9.41
C ASN A 122 11.27 2.12 -10.72
N ASP A 123 10.06 1.71 -11.13
CA ASP A 123 9.46 2.19 -12.38
C ASP A 123 9.04 3.66 -12.25
N PHE A 124 8.60 4.07 -11.06
CA PHE A 124 8.31 5.48 -10.76
C PHE A 124 9.54 6.38 -10.95
N TRP A 125 10.73 5.91 -10.53
CA TRP A 125 11.98 6.66 -10.66
C TRP A 125 12.77 6.39 -11.94
N LEU A 126 12.39 5.38 -12.72
CA LEU A 126 13.15 4.82 -13.86
C LEU A 126 14.58 4.39 -13.52
N TRP A 127 14.92 4.31 -12.23
CA TRP A 127 16.25 3.99 -11.68
C TRP A 127 16.08 2.96 -10.55
N VAL A 128 17.21 2.46 -10.04
CA VAL A 128 17.18 1.59 -8.86
C VAL A 128 16.88 2.45 -7.64
N PHE A 129 15.98 2.00 -6.78
CA PHE A 129 15.59 2.71 -5.57
C PHE A 129 16.14 2.00 -4.33
N CYS A 130 16.78 2.76 -3.44
CA CYS A 130 17.22 2.25 -2.16
C CYS A 130 16.14 2.52 -1.12
N GLU A 131 15.53 1.45 -0.59
CA GLU A 131 14.49 1.59 0.44
C GLU A 131 15.05 2.07 1.79
N SER A 132 16.33 1.80 2.09
CA SER A 132 16.98 2.29 3.31
C SER A 132 17.27 3.80 3.26
N CYS A 133 17.70 4.30 2.10
CA CYS A 133 18.02 5.73 1.93
C CYS A 133 16.83 6.56 1.40
N LEU A 134 15.77 5.89 0.94
CA LEU A 134 14.63 6.48 0.26
C LEU A 134 15.01 7.37 -0.94
N LYS A 135 16.00 6.93 -1.73
CA LYS A 135 16.56 7.69 -2.87
C LYS A 135 16.80 6.79 -4.08
N PRO A 136 16.55 7.29 -5.30
CA PRO A 136 16.91 6.58 -6.52
C PRO A 136 18.39 6.76 -6.85
N TYR A 137 18.97 5.80 -7.56
CA TYR A 137 20.37 5.79 -7.98
C TYR A 137 20.57 5.01 -9.29
N LYS A 138 21.52 5.47 -10.11
CA LYS A 138 21.72 4.96 -11.47
C LYS A 138 22.50 3.64 -11.51
N ASN A 139 23.52 3.49 -10.67
CA ASN A 139 24.51 2.41 -10.78
C ASN A 139 24.45 1.46 -9.59
N LYS A 140 24.05 0.20 -9.81
CA LYS A 140 23.94 -0.84 -8.76
C LYS A 140 25.21 -1.03 -7.95
N GLY A 141 26.37 -1.11 -8.62
CA GLY A 141 27.66 -1.36 -7.97
C GLY A 141 28.32 -0.16 -7.29
N LYS A 142 27.71 1.04 -7.35
CA LYS A 142 28.26 2.26 -6.74
C LYS A 142 27.45 2.77 -5.54
N HIS A 143 26.36 2.08 -5.19
CA HIS A 143 25.56 2.45 -4.05
C HIS A 143 26.03 1.71 -2.81
N SER A 144 26.63 2.45 -1.88
CA SER A 144 26.73 2.04 -0.49
C SER A 144 25.90 3.02 0.32
N CYS A 145 25.03 2.51 1.20
CA CYS A 145 24.24 3.37 2.08
C CYS A 145 25.15 4.25 2.97
N VAL A 146 26.34 3.74 3.33
CA VAL A 146 27.31 4.42 4.20
C VAL A 146 28.01 5.58 3.47
N ASP A 147 28.47 5.40 2.22
CA ASP A 147 29.28 6.43 1.53
C ASP A 147 28.45 7.34 0.63
N THR A 148 27.33 6.85 0.10
CA THR A 148 26.50 7.59 -0.88
C THR A 148 25.36 8.34 -0.22
N CYS A 149 24.87 7.88 0.94
CA CYS A 149 23.72 8.50 1.63
C CYS A 149 24.12 9.45 2.78
N ALA A 150 25.41 9.60 3.09
CA ALA A 150 25.90 10.49 4.15
C ALA A 150 25.73 12.00 3.87
N ARG A 151 25.20 12.41 2.71
CA ARG A 151 24.80 13.80 2.46
C ARG A 151 23.30 13.95 2.67
N MET A 152 22.93 14.17 3.94
CA MET A 152 21.63 14.68 4.38
C MET A 152 21.75 16.20 4.57
N TRP A 153 21.30 17.01 3.62
CA TRP A 153 20.71 18.35 3.82
C TRP A 153 19.74 18.60 2.66
#